data_AF-A0A4Q7Z305-F1
#
_entry.id   AF-A0A4Q7Z305-F1
#
_cell.length_a   1.000
_cell.length_b   1.000
_cell.length_c   1.000
_cell.angle_alpha   90.00
_cell.angle_beta   90.00
_cell.angle_gamma   90.00
#
_symmetry.space_group_name_H-M   'P 1'
#
loop_
_entity.id
_entity.type
_entity.pdbx_description
1 polymer ?
#
loop_
_entity_poly.entity_id
_entity_poly.type
_entity_poly.pdbx_seq_one_letter_code
_entity_poly.pdbx_strand_id
1 'polypeptide(L)'
;MRPMSYGQGGPQSQWDPWTPQSQQPWKSGDDDGTPDWAALADASENRKKRRKVLLVAGGVLATGAIGTAVAMAVSNAGGDNRAGGPSSLPATASLPGGTATTAPSFAPTSAPPPLDPKDFIASANKDTAPLSPETLFPGTQLTMGETVYKKGATSDSKDCASGAGGTLAKALAAGKCTRLMRVSYVKDGVAVTVGVAVFDNDTDAQRFKDRADKKSIVAALPGKGVKAFCDSAICRSTTNTLGRYAYFTIAGFTNGKDVTTKDTKVFAAGNDLAQFSFRQIRRRGEAQASAAANQ
;
A
#
# COMPACT_ATOMS: atom_id res chain seq x y z
N MET A 1 53.75 -32.58 -29.15
CA MET A 1 52.76 -31.59 -28.67
C MET A 1 52.70 -31.72 -27.15
N ARG A 2 53.31 -30.76 -26.46
CA ARG A 2 53.34 -30.65 -24.99
C ARG A 2 52.22 -29.69 -24.52
N PRO A 3 51.80 -29.77 -23.25
CA PRO A 3 50.45 -29.44 -22.79
C PRO A 3 50.28 -27.95 -22.47
N MET A 4 49.08 -27.44 -22.71
CA MET A 4 48.65 -26.13 -22.20
C MET A 4 47.89 -26.35 -20.89
N SER A 5 48.50 -25.87 -19.81
CA SER A 5 47.98 -25.76 -18.45
C SER A 5 47.61 -24.30 -18.20
N TYR A 6 46.34 -24.01 -17.93
CA TYR A 6 45.82 -22.82 -17.23
C TYR A 6 44.41 -23.23 -16.75
N GLY A 7 43.94 -23.05 -15.53
CA GLY A 7 44.43 -22.38 -14.34
C GLY A 7 43.22 -22.11 -13.44
N GLN A 8 43.26 -22.64 -12.21
CA GLN A 8 42.74 -22.09 -10.95
C GLN A 8 41.33 -21.47 -10.90
N GLY A 9 40.50 -22.04 -10.02
CA GLY A 9 39.22 -21.50 -9.59
C GLY A 9 39.34 -20.22 -8.75
N GLY A 10 38.30 -19.39 -8.85
CA GLY A 10 38.07 -18.21 -8.02
C GLY A 10 36.70 -18.27 -7.32
N PRO A 11 36.52 -17.59 -6.17
CA PRO A 11 35.51 -17.94 -5.17
C PRO A 11 34.09 -17.44 -5.48
N GLN A 12 33.09 -18.21 -4.99
CA GLN A 12 31.68 -17.83 -4.92
C GLN A 12 31.49 -16.55 -4.09
N SER A 13 31.02 -15.48 -4.71
CA SER A 13 30.54 -14.29 -4.01
C SER A 13 29.14 -14.57 -3.43
N GLN A 14 29.10 -14.86 -2.13
CA GLN A 14 27.90 -14.72 -1.30
C GLN A 14 27.51 -13.24 -1.26
N TRP A 15 26.24 -12.96 -1.53
CA TRP A 15 25.68 -11.63 -1.38
C TRP A 15 25.23 -11.44 0.08
N ASP A 16 25.87 -10.52 0.80
CA ASP A 16 25.60 -10.20 2.20
C ASP A 16 25.09 -8.74 2.31
N PRO A 17 23.84 -8.49 2.74
CA PRO A 17 23.18 -7.19 2.64
C PRO A 17 23.63 -6.09 3.63
N TRP A 18 24.70 -6.29 4.42
CA TRP A 18 25.01 -5.41 5.56
C TRP A 18 26.42 -4.79 5.61
N THR A 19 27.13 -4.65 4.49
CA THR A 19 28.40 -3.89 4.43
C THR A 19 28.35 -2.68 3.48
N PRO A 20 28.55 -1.43 3.98
CA PRO A 20 28.49 -0.23 3.16
C PRO A 20 29.88 0.18 2.66
N GLN A 21 30.35 -0.39 1.54
CA GLN A 21 31.44 0.22 0.74
C GLN A 21 31.28 -0.10 -0.76
N SER A 22 30.69 0.83 -1.51
CA SER A 22 30.91 0.95 -2.95
C SER A 22 31.42 2.36 -3.26
N GLN A 23 32.75 2.50 -3.31
CA GLN A 23 33.44 3.61 -3.96
C GLN A 23 33.20 3.48 -5.47
N GLN A 24 32.29 4.29 -6.01
CA GLN A 24 32.15 4.52 -7.45
C GLN A 24 32.99 5.74 -7.83
N PRO A 25 33.80 5.69 -8.91
CA PRO A 25 34.67 6.79 -9.29
C PRO A 25 33.87 7.88 -10.01
N TRP A 26 33.55 8.96 -9.30
CA TRP A 26 33.02 10.18 -9.91
C TRP A 26 34.20 10.97 -10.48
N LYS A 27 34.24 11.15 -11.80
CA LYS A 27 35.18 12.05 -12.46
C LYS A 27 34.89 13.48 -11.99
N SER A 28 35.95 14.12 -11.49
CA SER A 28 36.02 15.52 -11.09
C SER A 28 35.73 16.44 -12.27
N GLY A 29 34.80 17.35 -12.08
CA GLY A 29 34.61 18.56 -12.87
C GLY A 29 34.08 19.63 -11.92
N ASP A 30 34.83 20.71 -11.77
CA ASP A 30 34.55 21.86 -10.93
C ASP A 30 33.17 22.46 -11.23
N ASP A 31 32.29 22.53 -10.22
CA ASP A 31 31.35 23.63 -9.95
C ASP A 31 30.43 23.25 -8.75
N ASP A 32 30.01 24.28 -8.01
CA ASP A 32 29.40 24.26 -6.68
C ASP A 32 28.28 23.21 -6.47
N GLY A 33 28.46 22.36 -5.45
CA GLY A 33 27.70 21.14 -5.18
C GLY A 33 26.29 21.35 -4.58
N THR A 34 25.48 22.22 -5.18
CA THR A 34 24.04 22.27 -4.90
C THR A 34 23.26 21.71 -6.09
N PRO A 35 22.34 20.74 -5.88
CA PRO A 35 21.43 20.32 -6.94
C PRO A 35 20.65 21.53 -7.45
N ASP A 36 20.56 21.68 -8.77
CA ASP A 36 19.77 22.74 -9.40
C ASP A 36 18.26 22.46 -9.19
N TRP A 37 17.77 22.86 -8.02
CA TRP A 37 16.37 22.78 -7.63
C TRP A 37 15.48 23.64 -8.52
N ALA A 38 16.03 24.68 -9.16
CA ALA A 38 15.31 25.52 -10.09
C ALA A 38 15.03 24.76 -11.40
N ALA A 39 16.00 24.01 -11.93
CA ALA A 39 15.78 23.15 -13.10
C ALA A 39 14.78 22.01 -12.84
N LEU A 40 14.75 21.44 -11.63
CA LEU A 40 13.75 20.44 -11.25
C LEU A 40 12.35 21.05 -11.06
N ALA A 41 12.26 22.26 -10.51
CA ALA A 41 11.01 23.01 -10.42
C ALA A 41 10.45 23.36 -11.80
N ASP A 42 11.29 23.86 -12.71
CA ASP A 42 10.91 24.19 -14.09
C ASP A 42 10.51 22.96 -14.91
N ALA A 43 11.18 21.82 -14.72
CA ALA A 43 10.78 20.55 -15.33
C ALA A 43 9.40 20.07 -14.83
N SER A 44 9.05 20.36 -13.59
CA SER A 44 7.73 20.02 -13.00
C SER A 44 6.63 20.97 -13.49
N GLU A 45 6.92 22.27 -13.63
CA GLU A 45 6.03 23.29 -14.18
C GLU A 45 5.69 23.01 -15.66
N ASN A 46 6.69 22.71 -16.49
CA ASN A 46 6.49 22.46 -17.91
C ASN A 46 5.68 21.19 -18.20
N ARG A 47 5.79 20.16 -17.35
CA ARG A 47 4.98 18.94 -17.45
C ARG A 47 3.52 19.18 -17.04
N LYS A 48 3.27 20.06 -16.05
CA LYS A 48 1.92 20.45 -15.61
C LYS A 48 1.23 21.36 -16.64
N LYS A 49 1.96 22.29 -17.27
CA LYS A 49 1.47 23.13 -18.38
C LYS A 49 1.10 22.30 -19.63
N ARG A 50 1.94 21.35 -20.05
CA ARG A 50 1.63 20.44 -21.19
C ARG A 50 0.37 19.58 -20.93
N ARG A 51 0.19 19.09 -19.70
CA ARG A 51 -1.00 18.30 -19.32
C ARG A 51 -2.27 19.16 -19.26
N LYS A 52 -2.16 20.44 -18.86
CA LYS A 52 -3.28 21.40 -18.89
C LYS A 52 -3.68 21.78 -20.32
N VAL A 53 -2.72 22.00 -21.22
CA VAL A 53 -3.00 22.31 -22.64
C VAL A 53 -3.67 21.14 -23.36
N LEU A 54 -3.26 19.90 -23.10
CA LEU A 54 -3.91 18.70 -23.68
C LEU A 54 -5.33 18.46 -23.14
N LEU A 55 -5.63 18.88 -21.91
CA LEU A 55 -6.99 18.77 -21.35
C LEU A 55 -7.92 19.92 -21.78
N VAL A 56 -7.38 21.07 -22.19
CA VAL A 56 -8.17 22.21 -22.68
C VAL A 56 -8.41 22.15 -24.20
N ALA A 57 -7.51 21.54 -24.97
CA ALA A 57 -7.67 21.38 -26.42
C ALA A 57 -8.53 20.19 -26.87
N GLY A 58 -8.85 19.24 -25.96
CA GLY A 58 -9.63 18.03 -26.24
C GLY A 58 -11.11 18.08 -25.83
N GLY A 59 -11.64 19.25 -25.49
CA GLY A 59 -12.96 19.41 -24.86
C GLY A 59 -13.83 20.49 -25.48
N VAL A 60 -13.92 20.54 -26.80
CA VAL A 60 -14.99 21.27 -27.50
C VAL A 60 -15.86 20.25 -28.19
N LEU A 61 -16.99 19.91 -27.55
CA LEU A 61 -18.31 19.63 -28.12
C LEU A 61 -19.23 19.04 -27.01
N ALA A 62 -19.70 19.92 -26.12
CA ALA A 62 -20.97 19.77 -25.42
C ALA A 62 -21.34 21.11 -24.77
N THR A 63 -22.10 21.92 -25.51
CA THR A 63 -22.62 23.22 -25.12
C THR A 63 -23.61 23.10 -23.96
N GLY A 64 -23.48 23.97 -22.96
CA GLY A 64 -24.47 24.16 -21.89
C GLY A 64 -24.01 25.20 -20.87
N ALA A 65 -24.39 26.45 -21.11
CA ALA A 65 -24.01 27.66 -20.37
C ALA A 65 -24.43 27.65 -18.90
N ILE A 66 -23.60 28.26 -18.03
CA ILE A 66 -23.98 29.24 -17.00
C ILE A 66 -22.70 30.01 -16.63
N GLY A 67 -22.72 31.32 -16.83
CA GLY A 67 -21.65 32.23 -16.40
C GLY A 67 -21.98 32.86 -15.06
N THR A 68 -20.95 33.03 -14.23
CA THR A 68 -20.88 34.10 -13.23
C THR A 68 -19.42 34.46 -13.02
N ALA A 69 -19.03 35.65 -13.48
CA ALA A 69 -17.79 36.30 -13.12
C ALA A 69 -17.96 36.99 -11.76
N VAL A 70 -16.98 36.85 -10.88
CA VAL A 70 -16.82 37.77 -9.73
C VAL A 70 -15.40 38.28 -9.77
N ALA A 71 -15.25 39.52 -10.22
CA ALA A 71 -14.04 40.32 -10.03
C ALA A 71 -14.27 41.20 -8.79
N MET A 72 -13.42 41.07 -7.78
CA MET A 72 -13.27 42.07 -6.74
C MET A 72 -11.88 42.66 -6.85
N ALA A 73 -11.84 43.89 -7.39
CA ALA A 73 -10.70 44.77 -7.33
C ALA A 73 -10.76 45.52 -6.00
N VAL A 74 -9.68 45.47 -5.20
CA VAL A 74 -9.48 46.44 -4.12
C VAL A 74 -8.61 47.55 -4.67
N SER A 75 -9.21 48.73 -4.73
CA SER A 75 -8.61 49.98 -5.20
C SER A 75 -7.63 50.55 -4.18
N ASN A 76 -6.53 51.02 -4.75
CA ASN A 76 -5.51 51.90 -4.19
C ASN A 76 -6.11 53.26 -3.79
N ALA A 77 -5.94 53.67 -2.53
CA ALA A 77 -6.25 55.03 -2.09
C ALA A 77 -4.95 55.82 -1.97
N GLY A 78 -4.64 56.59 -3.01
CA GLY A 78 -3.71 57.72 -2.97
C GLY A 78 -4.52 59.02 -3.04
N GLY A 79 -4.18 59.99 -2.19
CA GLY A 79 -4.78 61.32 -2.16
C GLY A 79 -3.93 62.29 -1.35
N ASP A 80 -3.01 62.98 -2.03
CA ASP A 80 -2.21 64.10 -1.54
C ASP A 80 -3.04 65.38 -1.36
N ASN A 81 -2.75 66.21 -0.34
CA ASN A 81 -2.05 67.51 -0.51
C ASN A 81 -2.14 68.48 0.69
N ARG A 82 -0.95 69.07 1.00
CA ARG A 82 -0.65 70.43 1.51
C ARG A 82 -0.83 70.67 3.03
N ALA A 83 0.06 71.34 3.77
CA ALA A 83 1.25 72.14 3.46
C ALA A 83 2.11 72.31 4.74
N GLY A 84 3.42 72.60 4.56
CA GLY A 84 4.25 73.30 5.55
C GLY A 84 5.44 72.50 6.12
N GLY A 85 6.64 72.66 5.55
CA GLY A 85 7.89 72.45 6.30
C GLY A 85 8.36 73.77 6.94
N PRO A 86 9.60 73.88 7.43
CA PRO A 86 10.51 72.86 7.98
C PRO A 86 11.01 73.29 9.39
N SER A 87 11.30 72.38 10.33
CA SER A 87 12.07 72.73 11.53
C SER A 87 12.68 71.51 12.20
N SER A 88 14.02 71.46 12.18
CA SER A 88 14.90 70.89 13.21
C SER A 88 14.45 69.60 13.91
N LEU A 89 15.03 68.46 13.50
CA LEU A 89 15.11 67.27 14.34
C LEU A 89 16.02 67.58 15.56
N PRO A 90 15.54 67.43 16.82
CA PRO A 90 16.44 67.24 17.94
C PRO A 90 16.99 65.81 17.90
N ALA A 91 18.29 65.67 18.12
CA ALA A 91 18.94 64.40 18.28
C ALA A 91 18.40 63.65 19.52
N THR A 92 18.24 62.34 19.34
CA THR A 92 18.34 61.28 20.36
C THR A 92 17.58 61.49 21.67
N ALA A 93 16.40 60.87 21.76
CA ALA A 93 15.94 60.30 23.02
C ALA A 93 15.40 58.91 22.74
N SER A 94 16.08 57.86 23.22
CA SER A 94 15.50 56.51 23.27
C SER A 94 16.16 55.64 24.36
N LEU A 95 15.40 55.56 25.45
CA LEU A 95 15.17 54.41 26.35
C LEU A 95 16.31 53.96 27.29
N PRO A 96 16.05 53.81 28.60
CA PRO A 96 17.00 53.17 29.51
C PRO A 96 17.25 51.75 29.04
N GLY A 97 18.53 51.33 29.03
CA GLY A 97 18.95 49.99 28.63
C GLY A 97 18.16 48.91 29.35
N GLY A 98 17.17 48.35 28.65
CA GLY A 98 16.48 47.15 29.06
C GLY A 98 17.47 46.00 28.99
N THR A 99 17.79 45.44 30.14
CA THR A 99 18.46 44.15 30.31
C THR A 99 17.97 43.17 29.26
N ALA A 100 18.91 42.49 28.57
CA ALA A 100 18.66 41.46 27.59
C ALA A 100 17.58 40.48 28.10
N THR A 101 16.33 40.72 27.71
CA THR A 101 15.23 39.84 28.03
C THR A 101 15.45 38.63 27.15
N THR A 102 15.84 37.52 27.78
CA THR A 102 15.97 36.22 27.14
C THR A 102 14.69 35.99 26.34
N ALA A 103 14.81 35.88 25.01
CA ALA A 103 13.67 35.61 24.15
C ALA A 103 12.97 34.35 24.67
N PRO A 104 11.62 34.33 24.78
CA PRO A 104 10.91 33.14 25.22
C PRO A 104 11.25 32.00 24.25
N SER A 105 11.93 30.98 24.76
CA SER A 105 12.26 29.77 24.01
C SER A 105 11.11 28.78 24.15
N PHE A 106 10.57 28.30 23.04
CA PHE A 106 9.66 27.15 23.07
C PHE A 106 10.48 25.89 23.31
N ALA A 107 10.08 25.09 24.30
CA ALA A 107 10.62 23.74 24.44
C ALA A 107 10.41 22.99 23.11
N PRO A 108 11.40 22.24 22.61
CA PRO A 108 11.22 21.47 21.40
C PRO A 108 10.12 20.44 21.62
N THR A 109 8.94 20.68 21.06
CA THR A 109 7.88 19.67 20.98
C THR A 109 8.30 18.64 19.95
N SER A 110 8.66 17.44 20.43
CA SER A 110 8.86 16.28 19.59
C SER A 110 7.49 15.70 19.23
N ALA A 111 7.25 15.44 17.93
CA ALA A 111 6.05 14.73 17.51
C ALA A 111 6.04 13.31 18.12
N PRO A 112 4.88 12.81 18.58
CA PRO A 112 4.79 11.44 19.07
C PRO A 112 5.27 10.46 18.00
N PRO A 113 5.89 9.33 18.40
CA PRO A 113 6.40 8.34 17.46
C PRO A 113 5.29 7.85 16.52
N PRO A 114 5.59 7.59 15.24
CA PRO A 114 4.60 7.10 14.29
C PRO A 114 4.01 5.78 14.78
N LEU A 115 2.67 5.71 14.78
CA LEU A 115 1.92 4.52 15.16
C LEU A 115 2.21 3.36 14.19
N ASP A 116 2.45 2.15 14.71
CA ASP A 116 2.65 0.96 13.87
C ASP A 116 1.29 0.43 13.35
N PRO A 117 1.05 0.41 12.02
CA PRO A 117 -0.16 -0.17 11.44
C PRO A 117 -0.48 -1.61 11.89
N LYS A 118 0.54 -2.41 12.22
CA LYS A 118 0.34 -3.80 12.66
C LYS A 118 -0.38 -3.89 14.00
N ASP A 119 -0.16 -2.93 14.89
CA ASP A 119 -0.82 -2.90 16.20
C ASP A 119 -2.34 -2.78 16.05
N PHE A 120 -2.80 -2.05 15.04
CA PHE A 120 -4.23 -1.83 14.77
C PHE A 120 -4.94 -3.05 14.17
N ILE A 121 -4.20 -4.09 13.78
CA ILE A 121 -4.75 -5.37 13.31
C ILE A 121 -4.29 -6.54 14.18
N ALA A 122 -3.64 -6.28 15.31
CA ALA A 122 -3.13 -7.33 16.18
C ALA A 122 -4.23 -8.05 16.97
N SER A 123 -5.36 -7.39 17.25
CA SER A 123 -6.39 -7.94 18.13
C SER A 123 -7.76 -7.30 17.94
N ALA A 124 -8.81 -7.98 18.39
CA ALA A 124 -10.19 -7.57 18.19
C ALA A 124 -10.56 -6.21 18.78
N ASN A 125 -9.96 -5.88 19.92
CA ASN A 125 -10.16 -4.59 20.59
C ASN A 125 -9.47 -3.43 19.86
N LYS A 126 -8.39 -3.69 19.10
CA LYS A 126 -7.68 -2.65 18.34
C LYS A 126 -8.21 -2.52 16.91
N ASP A 127 -8.68 -3.64 16.36
CA ASP A 127 -9.16 -3.74 15.00
C ASP A 127 -10.68 -3.53 14.90
N THR A 128 -11.10 -2.28 15.01
CA THR A 128 -12.49 -1.86 15.21
C THR A 128 -13.20 -1.42 13.92
N ALA A 129 -12.47 -1.24 12.82
CA ALA A 129 -13.08 -0.88 11.54
C ALA A 129 -14.14 -1.93 11.09
N PRO A 130 -15.16 -1.56 10.30
CA PRO A 130 -16.10 -2.54 9.76
C PRO A 130 -15.38 -3.62 8.95
N LEU A 131 -15.73 -4.89 9.16
CA LEU A 131 -15.11 -6.04 8.49
C LEU A 131 -16.16 -6.89 7.77
N SER A 132 -15.98 -7.03 6.46
CA SER A 132 -16.84 -7.80 5.54
C SER A 132 -16.07 -8.16 4.26
N PRO A 133 -16.54 -9.14 3.47
CA PRO A 133 -16.00 -9.41 2.14
C PRO A 133 -15.98 -8.17 1.23
N GLU A 134 -16.97 -7.28 1.34
CA GLU A 134 -17.08 -6.07 0.53
C GLU A 134 -15.97 -5.06 0.89
N THR A 135 -15.64 -4.94 2.17
CA THR A 135 -14.56 -4.06 2.65
C THR A 135 -13.17 -4.58 2.33
N LEU A 136 -12.96 -5.90 2.40
CA LEU A 136 -11.66 -6.52 2.08
C LEU A 136 -11.45 -6.70 0.57
N PHE A 137 -12.51 -6.97 -0.16
CA PHE A 137 -12.47 -7.32 -1.58
C PHE A 137 -13.42 -6.41 -2.37
N PRO A 138 -13.15 -5.11 -2.46
CA PRO A 138 -14.07 -4.16 -3.08
C PRO A 138 -14.17 -4.36 -4.60
N GLY A 139 -15.26 -3.83 -5.19
CA GLY A 139 -15.49 -3.82 -6.64
C GLY A 139 -15.95 -5.16 -7.22
N THR A 140 -16.03 -5.20 -8.56
CA THR A 140 -16.44 -6.34 -9.38
C THR A 140 -15.26 -7.05 -10.07
N GLN A 141 -14.07 -6.48 -9.95
CA GLN A 141 -12.82 -7.00 -10.52
C GLN A 141 -11.65 -6.58 -9.64
N LEU A 142 -10.55 -7.32 -9.76
CA LEU A 142 -9.28 -7.04 -9.10
C LEU A 142 -8.22 -6.81 -10.17
N THR A 143 -7.48 -5.71 -10.07
CA THR A 143 -6.34 -5.42 -10.94
C THR A 143 -5.04 -5.53 -10.15
N MET A 144 -4.12 -6.37 -10.63
CA MET A 144 -2.75 -6.53 -10.10
C MET A 144 -1.76 -6.25 -11.22
N GLY A 145 -1.15 -5.05 -11.20
CA GLY A 145 -0.37 -4.56 -12.33
C GLY A 145 -1.26 -4.41 -13.58
N GLU A 146 -0.91 -5.10 -14.66
CA GLU A 146 -1.70 -5.15 -15.90
C GLU A 146 -2.75 -6.28 -15.90
N THR A 147 -2.72 -7.14 -14.89
CA THR A 147 -3.55 -8.34 -14.82
C THR A 147 -4.90 -8.02 -14.20
N VAL A 148 -5.99 -8.20 -14.95
CA VAL A 148 -7.37 -8.02 -14.47
C VAL A 148 -8.04 -9.37 -14.23
N TYR A 149 -8.48 -9.60 -13.01
CA TYR A 149 -9.23 -10.77 -12.57
C TYR A 149 -10.70 -10.40 -12.35
N LYS A 150 -11.62 -11.17 -12.93
CA LYS A 150 -13.06 -10.98 -12.68
C LYS A 150 -13.42 -11.55 -11.32
N LYS A 151 -14.11 -10.77 -10.48
CA LYS A 151 -14.57 -11.22 -9.16
C LYS A 151 -15.77 -12.16 -9.32
N GLY A 152 -15.72 -13.26 -8.59
CA GLY A 152 -16.76 -14.25 -8.46
C GLY A 152 -17.57 -14.10 -7.18
N ALA A 153 -18.03 -15.24 -6.66
CA ALA A 153 -18.79 -15.30 -5.42
C ALA A 153 -17.95 -14.82 -4.21
N THR A 154 -18.65 -14.27 -3.22
CA THR A 154 -18.14 -13.99 -1.88
C THR A 154 -18.91 -14.82 -0.88
N SER A 155 -18.27 -15.20 0.22
CA SER A 155 -18.93 -15.85 1.35
C SER A 155 -18.42 -15.26 2.65
N ASP A 156 -19.27 -15.31 3.67
CA ASP A 156 -18.98 -14.82 5.00
C ASP A 156 -19.66 -15.72 6.02
N SER A 157 -18.86 -16.39 6.87
CA SER A 157 -19.35 -17.40 7.79
C SER A 157 -18.70 -17.24 9.15
N LYS A 158 -19.50 -17.37 10.22
CA LYS A 158 -18.99 -17.54 11.59
C LYS A 158 -18.59 -18.98 11.88
N ASP A 159 -19.14 -19.93 11.11
CA ASP A 159 -18.62 -21.29 11.10
C ASP A 159 -17.37 -21.34 10.20
N CYS A 160 -16.20 -21.30 10.82
CA CYS A 160 -14.93 -21.34 10.12
C CYS A 160 -14.66 -22.68 9.42
N ALA A 161 -15.37 -23.76 9.78
CA ALA A 161 -15.21 -25.05 9.12
C ALA A 161 -15.92 -25.10 7.76
N SER A 162 -16.94 -24.25 7.52
CA SER A 162 -17.78 -24.30 6.32
C SER A 162 -17.06 -24.04 4.99
N GLY A 163 -15.85 -23.47 5.04
CA GLY A 163 -14.97 -23.23 3.89
C GLY A 163 -13.61 -23.91 4.01
N ALA A 164 -13.48 -24.92 4.87
CA ALA A 164 -12.23 -25.59 5.14
C ALA A 164 -12.15 -26.97 4.46
N GLY A 165 -10.99 -27.29 3.89
CA GLY A 165 -10.66 -28.60 3.32
C GLY A 165 -9.48 -29.25 4.03
N GLY A 166 -9.43 -30.59 3.99
CA GLY A 166 -8.37 -31.38 4.61
C GLY A 166 -8.23 -31.10 6.11
N THR A 167 -7.04 -30.72 6.55
CA THR A 167 -6.73 -30.47 7.97
C THR A 167 -7.09 -29.05 8.43
N LEU A 168 -7.58 -28.18 7.53
CA LEU A 168 -7.75 -26.76 7.83
C LEU A 168 -8.75 -26.50 8.96
N ALA A 169 -9.85 -27.25 9.01
CA ALA A 169 -10.87 -27.06 10.06
C ALA A 169 -10.28 -27.25 11.47
N LYS A 170 -9.43 -28.27 11.65
CA LYS A 170 -8.74 -28.54 12.91
C LYS A 170 -7.76 -27.42 13.27
N ALA A 171 -6.99 -26.92 12.30
CA ALA A 171 -6.07 -25.81 12.52
C ALA A 171 -6.82 -24.51 12.89
N LEU A 172 -7.91 -24.20 12.18
CA LEU A 172 -8.76 -23.03 12.46
C LEU A 172 -9.38 -23.10 13.85
N ALA A 173 -9.85 -24.28 14.26
CA ALA A 173 -10.38 -24.50 15.61
C ALA A 173 -9.28 -24.33 16.68
N ALA A 174 -8.06 -24.82 16.43
CA ALA A 174 -6.94 -24.65 17.35
C ALA A 174 -6.60 -23.17 17.59
N GLY A 175 -6.67 -22.34 16.54
CA GLY A 175 -6.52 -20.89 16.63
C GLY A 175 -7.77 -20.16 17.10
N LYS A 176 -8.89 -20.82 17.41
CA LYS A 176 -10.16 -20.18 17.78
C LYS A 176 -10.68 -19.19 16.73
N CYS A 177 -10.65 -19.61 15.47
CA CYS A 177 -11.22 -18.81 14.37
C CYS A 177 -12.67 -18.41 14.68
N THR A 178 -13.00 -17.14 14.50
CA THR A 178 -14.32 -16.56 14.78
C THR A 178 -15.12 -16.28 13.50
N ARG A 179 -14.43 -16.15 12.37
CA ARG A 179 -15.03 -15.85 11.07
C ARG A 179 -14.13 -16.29 9.93
N LEU A 180 -14.72 -16.86 8.88
CA LEU A 180 -14.05 -17.17 7.62
C LEU A 180 -14.78 -16.44 6.48
N MET A 181 -14.07 -15.51 5.86
CA MET A 181 -14.52 -14.84 4.63
C MET A 181 -13.82 -15.46 3.44
N ARG A 182 -14.51 -15.58 2.31
CA ARG A 182 -13.92 -16.04 1.05
C ARG A 182 -14.37 -15.19 -0.12
N VAL A 183 -13.53 -15.15 -1.15
CA VAL A 183 -13.84 -14.55 -2.45
C VAL A 183 -13.16 -15.37 -3.55
N SER A 184 -13.82 -15.52 -4.69
CA SER A 184 -13.19 -16.12 -5.87
C SER A 184 -12.92 -15.11 -6.96
N TYR A 185 -11.92 -15.41 -7.77
CA TYR A 185 -11.54 -14.65 -8.94
C TYR A 185 -11.21 -15.60 -10.09
N VAL A 186 -11.41 -15.14 -11.33
CA VAL A 186 -11.09 -15.93 -12.54
C VAL A 186 -10.43 -15.07 -13.60
N LYS A 187 -9.46 -15.67 -14.29
CA LYS A 187 -8.81 -15.13 -15.49
C LYS A 187 -8.30 -16.26 -16.38
N ASP A 188 -8.59 -16.21 -17.67
CA ASP A 188 -8.05 -17.11 -18.70
C ASP A 188 -8.06 -18.61 -18.32
N GLY A 189 -9.19 -19.08 -17.78
CA GLY A 189 -9.37 -20.47 -17.39
C GLY A 189 -8.73 -20.87 -16.06
N VAL A 190 -8.04 -19.97 -15.36
CA VAL A 190 -7.52 -20.15 -14.00
C VAL A 190 -8.48 -19.48 -13.01
N ALA A 191 -8.89 -20.23 -11.99
CA ALA A 191 -9.67 -19.72 -10.88
C ALA A 191 -8.84 -19.76 -9.59
N VAL A 192 -9.09 -18.78 -8.73
CA VAL A 192 -8.45 -18.66 -7.42
C VAL A 192 -9.49 -18.28 -6.38
N THR A 193 -9.58 -19.02 -5.29
CA THR A 193 -10.33 -18.61 -4.10
C THR A 193 -9.36 -18.12 -3.05
N VAL A 194 -9.60 -16.92 -2.56
CA VAL A 194 -8.95 -16.36 -1.37
C VAL A 194 -9.82 -16.67 -0.17
N GLY A 195 -9.20 -17.15 0.92
CA GLY A 195 -9.82 -17.21 2.24
C GLY A 195 -9.15 -16.24 3.19
N VAL A 196 -9.91 -15.62 4.08
CA VAL A 196 -9.41 -14.83 5.21
C VAL A 196 -10.11 -15.30 6.47
N ALA A 197 -9.36 -15.96 7.35
CA ALA A 197 -9.79 -16.35 8.69
C ALA A 197 -9.44 -15.24 9.68
N VAL A 198 -10.37 -14.98 10.59
CA VAL A 198 -10.27 -13.95 11.63
C VAL A 198 -10.18 -14.64 12.99
N PHE A 199 -9.20 -14.23 13.78
CA PHE A 199 -8.96 -14.72 15.14
C PHE A 199 -9.14 -13.58 16.15
N ASP A 200 -9.18 -13.86 17.44
CA ASP A 200 -9.31 -12.78 18.44
C ASP A 200 -8.05 -11.92 18.54
N ASN A 201 -6.89 -12.51 18.33
CA ASN A 201 -5.58 -11.87 18.42
C ASN A 201 -4.53 -12.56 17.54
N ASP A 202 -3.37 -11.93 17.44
CA ASP A 202 -2.22 -12.41 16.69
C ASP A 202 -1.66 -13.73 17.23
N THR A 203 -1.67 -13.94 18.55
CA THR A 203 -1.22 -15.18 19.20
C THR A 203 -2.08 -16.37 18.77
N ASP A 204 -3.39 -16.18 18.68
CA ASP A 204 -4.35 -17.17 18.18
C ASP A 204 -4.13 -17.44 16.67
N ALA A 205 -3.82 -16.41 15.88
CA ALA A 205 -3.44 -16.57 14.48
C ALA A 205 -2.10 -17.32 14.31
N GLN A 206 -1.12 -17.09 15.18
CA GLN A 206 0.15 -17.85 15.18
C GLN A 206 -0.08 -19.30 15.60
N ARG A 207 -0.92 -19.55 16.60
CA ARG A 207 -1.30 -20.91 16.97
C ARG A 207 -1.96 -21.65 15.82
N PHE A 208 -2.82 -20.97 15.06
CA PHE A 208 -3.33 -21.51 13.80
C PHE A 208 -2.17 -21.87 12.86
N LYS A 209 -1.23 -20.96 12.64
CA LYS A 209 -0.09 -21.13 11.72
C LYS A 209 0.80 -22.33 12.09
N ASP A 210 0.99 -22.59 13.39
CA ASP A 210 1.76 -23.71 13.92
C ASP A 210 1.07 -25.07 13.70
N ARG A 211 -0.27 -25.06 13.60
CA ARG A 211 -1.07 -26.27 13.39
C ARG A 211 -1.43 -26.53 11.94
N ALA A 212 -1.35 -25.51 11.09
CA ALA A 212 -1.61 -25.62 9.67
C ALA A 212 -0.48 -26.38 8.96
N ASP A 213 -0.85 -27.36 8.15
CA ASP A 213 0.07 -28.15 7.34
C ASP A 213 -0.24 -28.02 5.84
N LYS A 214 0.45 -28.78 4.99
CA LYS A 214 0.24 -28.75 3.53
C LYS A 214 -1.15 -29.21 3.08
N LYS A 215 -1.90 -29.89 3.95
CA LYS A 215 -3.29 -30.34 3.71
C LYS A 215 -4.31 -29.35 4.25
N SER A 216 -3.88 -28.28 4.92
CA SER A 216 -4.75 -27.21 5.40
C SER A 216 -5.08 -26.27 4.25
N ILE A 217 -6.12 -26.61 3.48
CA ILE A 217 -6.52 -25.88 2.28
C ILE A 217 -7.87 -25.20 2.46
N VAL A 218 -8.02 -23.98 1.96
CA VAL A 218 -9.33 -23.35 1.84
C VAL A 218 -10.11 -24.01 0.71
N ALA A 219 -11.39 -24.28 0.91
CA ALA A 219 -12.25 -24.84 -0.12
C ALA A 219 -12.55 -23.79 -1.20
N ALA A 220 -12.54 -24.23 -2.46
CA ALA A 220 -12.95 -23.41 -3.59
C ALA A 220 -14.37 -22.85 -3.39
N LEU A 221 -14.60 -21.65 -3.93
CA LEU A 221 -15.89 -20.96 -3.86
C LEU A 221 -16.40 -20.67 -5.28
N PRO A 222 -17.05 -21.63 -5.95
CA PRO A 222 -17.65 -21.38 -7.26
C PRO A 222 -18.82 -20.40 -7.18
N GLY A 223 -19.23 -19.86 -8.32
CA GLY A 223 -20.36 -18.94 -8.44
C GLY A 223 -19.98 -17.57 -9.00
N LYS A 224 -21.00 -16.80 -9.41
CA LYS A 224 -20.87 -15.49 -10.08
C LYS A 224 -19.83 -15.49 -11.21
N GLY A 225 -19.89 -16.47 -12.10
CA GLY A 225 -18.99 -16.58 -13.26
C GLY A 225 -17.71 -17.38 -13.04
N VAL A 226 -17.44 -17.84 -11.80
CA VAL A 226 -16.35 -18.78 -11.49
C VAL A 226 -16.92 -20.21 -11.52
N LYS A 227 -16.38 -21.07 -12.38
CA LYS A 227 -16.75 -22.50 -12.45
C LYS A 227 -16.24 -23.26 -11.23
N ALA A 228 -16.80 -24.43 -10.97
CA ALA A 228 -16.24 -25.39 -10.02
C ALA A 228 -14.78 -25.75 -10.40
N PHE A 229 -13.92 -25.85 -9.39
CA PHE A 229 -12.49 -26.14 -9.56
C PHE A 229 -11.93 -26.68 -8.24
N CYS A 230 -10.86 -27.46 -8.30
CA CYS A 230 -10.21 -28.09 -7.13
C CYS A 230 -11.09 -29.05 -6.31
N ASP A 231 -12.12 -29.65 -6.92
CA ASP A 231 -12.95 -30.67 -6.26
C ASP A 231 -12.26 -32.05 -6.23
N SER A 232 -11.56 -32.39 -7.31
CA SER A 232 -10.78 -33.63 -7.45
C SER A 232 -9.38 -33.43 -8.04
N ALA A 233 -9.12 -32.23 -8.57
CA ALA A 233 -7.85 -31.90 -9.22
C ALA A 233 -6.79 -31.47 -8.21
N ILE A 234 -5.53 -31.75 -8.53
CA ILE A 234 -4.39 -31.21 -7.79
C ILE A 234 -4.35 -29.70 -8.01
N CYS A 235 -4.45 -28.95 -6.92
CA CYS A 235 -4.43 -27.50 -6.92
C CYS A 235 -3.27 -26.93 -6.09
N ARG A 236 -2.93 -25.68 -6.39
CA ARG A 236 -1.89 -24.95 -5.65
C ARG A 236 -2.53 -24.18 -4.51
N SER A 237 -2.11 -24.45 -3.27
CA SER A 237 -2.52 -23.69 -2.10
C SER A 237 -1.38 -22.85 -1.49
N THR A 238 -1.74 -21.75 -0.83
CA THR A 238 -0.82 -20.97 0.03
C THR A 238 -1.53 -20.59 1.33
N THR A 239 -0.75 -20.41 2.39
CA THR A 239 -1.22 -20.06 3.74
C THR A 239 -0.23 -19.12 4.40
N ASN A 240 -0.71 -17.98 4.89
CA ASN A 240 0.08 -16.96 5.58
C ASN A 240 -0.74 -16.30 6.70
N THR A 241 -0.07 -15.54 7.56
CA THR A 241 -0.69 -14.77 8.66
C THR A 241 -0.22 -13.32 8.66
N LEU A 242 -1.07 -12.42 9.16
CA LEU A 242 -0.75 -11.01 9.42
C LEU A 242 -1.66 -10.47 10.52
N GLY A 243 -1.08 -10.08 11.67
CA GLY A 243 -1.87 -9.69 12.85
C GLY A 243 -2.82 -10.81 13.27
N ARG A 244 -4.07 -10.46 13.58
CA ARG A 244 -5.15 -11.39 13.94
C ARG A 244 -5.76 -12.18 12.77
N TYR A 245 -5.12 -12.17 11.61
CA TYR A 245 -5.65 -12.78 10.39
C TYR A 245 -4.76 -13.91 9.89
N ALA A 246 -5.38 -14.97 9.35
CA ALA A 246 -4.75 -15.86 8.39
C ALA A 246 -5.40 -15.68 7.03
N TYR A 247 -4.60 -15.74 5.96
CA TYR A 247 -5.09 -15.67 4.60
C TYR A 247 -4.53 -16.80 3.75
N PHE A 248 -5.36 -17.22 2.81
CA PHE A 248 -5.18 -18.43 2.03
C PHE A 248 -5.45 -18.16 0.57
N THR A 249 -4.81 -18.93 -0.30
CA THR A 249 -5.25 -19.05 -1.69
C THR A 249 -5.36 -20.52 -2.05
N ILE A 250 -6.37 -20.89 -2.81
CA ILE A 250 -6.37 -22.13 -3.60
C ILE A 250 -6.56 -21.76 -5.07
N ALA A 251 -5.66 -22.22 -5.93
CA ALA A 251 -5.61 -21.88 -7.34
C ALA A 251 -5.59 -23.15 -8.20
N GLY A 252 -6.41 -23.16 -9.25
CA GLY A 252 -6.54 -24.30 -10.14
C GLY A 252 -7.17 -23.95 -11.48
N PHE A 253 -7.17 -24.92 -12.38
CA PHE A 253 -7.83 -24.76 -13.67
C PHE A 253 -9.34 -25.01 -13.54
N THR A 254 -10.11 -24.22 -14.27
CA THR A 254 -11.58 -24.33 -14.35
C THR A 254 -12.07 -25.48 -15.25
N ASN A 255 -11.15 -26.20 -15.88
CA ASN A 255 -11.43 -27.36 -16.73
C ASN A 255 -11.12 -28.71 -16.04
N GLY A 256 -10.81 -28.69 -14.74
CA GLY A 256 -10.51 -29.89 -13.96
C GLY A 256 -9.12 -30.50 -14.19
N LYS A 257 -8.24 -29.86 -14.98
CA LYS A 257 -6.85 -30.30 -15.15
C LYS A 257 -6.07 -30.12 -13.83
N ASP A 258 -5.21 -31.08 -13.52
CA ASP A 258 -4.22 -30.96 -12.46
C ASP A 258 -3.22 -29.83 -12.71
N VAL A 259 -2.91 -29.12 -11.63
CA VAL A 259 -1.83 -28.13 -11.59
C VAL A 259 -0.50 -28.86 -11.38
N THR A 260 0.45 -28.55 -12.23
CA THR A 260 1.85 -29.01 -12.14
C THR A 260 2.78 -27.83 -11.85
N THR A 261 4.04 -28.13 -11.53
CA THR A 261 5.08 -27.10 -11.32
C THR A 261 5.40 -26.28 -12.58
N LYS A 262 4.97 -26.71 -13.76
CA LYS A 262 5.15 -25.99 -15.04
C LYS A 262 4.03 -24.98 -15.32
N ASP A 263 2.92 -25.03 -14.59
CA ASP A 263 1.75 -24.19 -14.84
C ASP A 263 1.93 -22.78 -14.24
N THR A 264 2.87 -22.01 -14.79
CA THR A 264 3.27 -20.69 -14.29
C THR A 264 2.11 -19.70 -14.14
N LYS A 265 1.09 -19.78 -15.00
CA LYS A 265 -0.12 -18.95 -14.92
C LYS A 265 -0.90 -19.16 -13.62
N VAL A 266 -0.98 -20.40 -13.12
CA VAL A 266 -1.65 -20.71 -11.86
C VAL A 266 -0.85 -20.18 -10.67
N PHE A 267 0.47 -20.28 -10.73
CA PHE A 267 1.37 -19.74 -9.71
C PHE A 267 1.29 -18.20 -9.65
N ALA A 268 1.34 -17.53 -10.81
CA ALA A 268 1.19 -16.09 -10.92
C ALA A 268 -0.16 -15.63 -10.34
N ALA A 269 -1.28 -16.24 -10.75
CA ALA A 269 -2.60 -15.89 -10.25
C ALA A 269 -2.74 -16.09 -8.73
N GLY A 270 -2.24 -17.20 -8.20
CA GLY A 270 -2.23 -17.43 -6.75
C GLY A 270 -1.36 -16.42 -6.00
N ASN A 271 -0.20 -16.04 -6.54
CA ASN A 271 0.71 -15.07 -5.91
C ASN A 271 0.13 -13.65 -5.92
N ASP A 272 -0.46 -13.23 -7.03
CA ASP A 272 -1.13 -11.94 -7.15
C ASP A 272 -2.20 -11.78 -6.08
N LEU A 273 -3.02 -12.82 -5.89
CA LEU A 273 -4.16 -12.77 -4.97
C LEU A 273 -3.73 -12.95 -3.50
N ALA A 274 -2.65 -13.68 -3.24
CA ALA A 274 -2.01 -13.68 -1.93
C ALA A 274 -1.44 -12.29 -1.59
N GLN A 275 -0.75 -11.65 -2.54
CA GLN A 275 -0.20 -10.31 -2.36
C GLN A 275 -1.30 -9.25 -2.18
N PHE A 276 -2.37 -9.34 -2.97
CA PHE A 276 -3.54 -8.49 -2.80
C PHE A 276 -4.13 -8.62 -1.40
N SER A 277 -4.35 -9.85 -0.92
CA SER A 277 -4.90 -10.12 0.42
C SER A 277 -4.04 -9.51 1.52
N PHE A 278 -2.72 -9.71 1.44
CA PHE A 278 -1.77 -9.07 2.35
C PHE A 278 -1.90 -7.54 2.34
N ARG A 279 -1.94 -6.92 1.15
CA ARG A 279 -2.07 -5.46 1.00
C ARG A 279 -3.39 -4.94 1.58
N GLN A 280 -4.50 -5.66 1.40
CA GLN A 280 -5.80 -5.25 1.94
C GLN A 280 -5.82 -5.28 3.47
N ILE A 281 -5.29 -6.35 4.08
CA ILE A 281 -5.18 -6.47 5.54
C ILE A 281 -4.23 -5.39 6.09
N ARG A 282 -3.08 -5.16 5.43
CA ARG A 282 -2.15 -4.10 5.85
C ARG A 282 -2.76 -2.70 5.75
N ARG A 283 -3.43 -2.39 4.64
CA ARG A 283 -4.11 -1.09 4.42
C ARG A 283 -5.16 -0.82 5.50
N ARG A 284 -5.82 -1.86 6.01
CA ARG A 284 -6.77 -1.73 7.12
C ARG A 284 -6.08 -1.26 8.40
N GLY A 285 -4.90 -1.81 8.73
CA GLY A 285 -4.08 -1.32 9.84
C GLY A 285 -3.61 0.11 9.61
N GLU A 286 -3.13 0.42 8.40
CA GLU A 286 -2.66 1.76 8.02
C GLU A 286 -3.79 2.80 8.16
N ALA A 287 -5.00 2.48 7.71
CA ALA A 287 -6.15 3.37 7.80
C ALA A 287 -6.57 3.64 9.25
N GLN A 288 -6.55 2.63 10.12
CA GLN A 288 -6.89 2.79 11.53
C GLN A 288 -5.80 3.57 12.29
N ALA A 289 -4.52 3.27 12.03
CA ALA A 289 -3.41 4.05 12.57
C ALA A 289 -3.49 5.52 12.14
N SER A 290 -3.78 5.78 10.86
CA SER A 290 -3.95 7.15 10.34
C SER A 290 -5.14 7.85 10.99
N ALA A 291 -6.25 7.16 11.22
CA ALA A 291 -7.41 7.74 11.89
C ALA A 291 -7.11 8.09 13.34
N ALA A 292 -6.38 7.23 14.06
CA ALA A 292 -5.98 7.47 15.44
C ALA A 292 -4.95 8.60 15.60
N ALA A 293 -4.06 8.79 14.62
CA ALA A 293 -3.09 9.89 14.64
C ALA A 293 -3.72 11.28 14.41
N ASN A 294 -4.95 11.35 13.89
CA ASN A 294 -5.69 12.59 13.63
C ASN A 294 -6.71 12.93 14.75
N GLN A 295 -6.70 12.18 15.85
CA GLN A 295 -7.50 12.43 17.05
C GLN A 295 -6.64 13.08 18.12
#